data_AF-A0A562K3W7-F1
#
_entry.id   AF-A0A562K3W7-F1
#
_cell.length_a   1.000
_cell.length_b   1.000
_cell.length_c   1.000
_cell.angle_alpha   90.00
_cell.angle_beta   90.00
_cell.angle_gamma   90.00
#
_symmetry.space_group_name_H-M   'P 1'
#
loop_
_entity.id
_entity.type
_entity.pdbx_description
1 polymer ?
#
loop_
_entity_poly.entity_id
_entity_poly.type
_entity_poly.pdbx_seq_one_letter_code
_entity_poly.pdbx_strand_id
1 'polypeptide(L)' 'MALLSVIRRWHFRQQVPIREIERRTGLSRNTIRKYLRADTVEPQFKVPERPSKLDPYA' A
#
# COMPACT_ATOMS: atom_id res chain seq x y z
N MET A 1 8.48 -12.08 -0.14
CA MET A 1 7.01 -12.04 -0.34
C MET A 1 6.58 -10.58 -0.36
N ALA A 2 5.90 -10.12 -1.41
CA ALA A 2 5.43 -8.73 -1.47
C ALA A 2 4.30 -8.50 -0.44
N LEU A 3 4.34 -7.38 0.28
CA LEU A 3 3.38 -6.99 1.33
C LEU A 3 1.90 -7.19 0.92
N LEU A 4 1.58 -6.91 -0.35
CA LEU A 4 0.24 -7.11 -0.95
C LEU A 4 -0.23 -8.57 -0.90
N SER A 5 0.67 -9.52 -1.16
CA SER A 5 0.33 -10.95 -1.19
C SER A 5 -0.05 -11.47 0.20
N VAL A 6 0.56 -10.93 1.26
CA VAL A 6 0.25 -11.27 2.65
C VAL A 6 -1.12 -10.73 3.05
N ILE A 7 -1.39 -9.45 2.76
CA ILE A 7 -2.67 -8.78 3.04
C ILE A 7 -3.83 -9.51 2.33
N ARG A 8 -3.67 -9.85 1.06
CA ARG A 8 -4.67 -10.60 0.29
C ARG A 8 -4.92 -12.00 0.85
N ARG A 9 -3.86 -12.73 1.21
CA ARG A 9 -4.00 -14.06 1.83
C ARG A 9 -4.76 -13.97 3.14
N TRP A 10 -4.45 -13.00 3.99
CA TRP A 10 -5.16 -12.80 5.26
C TRP A 10 -6.63 -12.48 5.03
N HIS A 11 -6.96 -11.59 4.11
CA HIS A 11 -8.34 -11.19 3.87
C HIS A 11 -9.17 -12.27 3.16
N PHE A 12 -8.70 -12.80 2.02
CA PHE A 12 -9.50 -13.71 1.20
C PHE A 12 -9.45 -15.17 1.67
N ARG A 13 -8.28 -15.66 2.10
CA ARG A 13 -8.13 -17.06 2.53
C ARG A 13 -8.40 -17.26 4.01
N GLN A 14 -7.86 -16.39 4.86
CA GLN A 14 -7.99 -16.53 6.31
C GLN A 14 -9.18 -15.75 6.88
N GLN A 15 -9.94 -15.02 6.04
CA GLN A 15 -11.11 -14.23 6.43
C GLN A 15 -10.81 -13.28 7.61
N VAL A 16 -9.57 -12.81 7.71
CA VAL A 16 -9.13 -11.92 8.78
C VAL A 16 -9.77 -10.54 8.56
N PRO A 17 -10.38 -9.95 9.60
CA PRO A 17 -11.01 -8.63 9.48
C PRO A 17 -9.96 -7.55 9.19
N ILE A 18 -10.33 -6.55 8.40
CA ILE A 18 -9.42 -5.45 7.99
C ILE A 18 -8.80 -4.74 9.20
N ARG A 19 -9.53 -4.63 10.32
CA ARG A 19 -9.02 -4.05 11.58
C ARG A 19 -7.86 -4.84 12.18
N GLU A 20 -7.88 -6.16 12.05
CA GLU A 20 -6.80 -7.02 12.54
C GLU A 20 -5.59 -6.95 11.60
N ILE A 21 -5.82 -6.82 10.29
CA ILE A 21 -4.76 -6.56 9.31
C ILE A 21 -4.07 -5.21 9.60
N GLU A 22 -4.84 -4.17 9.91
CA GLU A 22 -4.32 -2.86 10.33
C GLU A 22 -3.41 -2.97 11.56
N ARG A 23 -3.85 -3.67 12.61
CA ARG A 23 -3.06 -3.88 13.83
C ARG A 23 -1.73 -4.58 13.59
N ARG A 24 -1.70 -5.56 12.68
CA ARG A 24 -0.51 -6.36 12.38
C ARG A 24 0.45 -5.67 11.41
N THR A 25 -0.08 -4.89 10.47
CA THR A 25 0.72 -4.27 9.40
C THR A 25 1.07 -2.80 9.68
N GLY A 26 0.38 -2.13 10.61
CA GLY A 26 0.53 -0.70 10.85
C GLY A 26 0.01 0.18 9.71
N LEU A 27 -0.59 -0.40 8.67
CA LEU A 27 -1.14 0.33 7.54
C LEU A 27 -2.55 0.84 7.86
N SER A 28 -2.86 2.04 7.36
CA SER A 28 -4.23 2.56 7.47
C SER A 28 -5.24 1.62 6.79
N ARG A 29 -6.46 1.57 7.33
CA ARG A 29 -7.57 0.83 6.70
C ARG A 29 -7.82 1.25 5.25
N ASN A 30 -7.59 2.52 4.92
CA ASN A 30 -7.74 3.05 3.57
C ASN A 30 -6.72 2.43 2.62
N THR A 31 -5.47 2.31 3.06
CA THR A 31 -4.39 1.66 2.31
C THR A 31 -4.70 0.19 2.07
N ILE A 32 -5.12 -0.54 3.11
CA ILE A 32 -5.50 -1.95 3.02
C ILE A 32 -6.65 -2.13 2.02
N ARG A 33 -7.70 -1.30 2.11
CA ARG A 33 -8.84 -1.35 1.17
C ARG A 33 -8.41 -1.03 -0.26
N LYS A 34 -7.54 -0.04 -0.47
CA LYS A 34 -6.98 0.28 -1.79
C LYS A 34 -6.23 -0.93 -2.38
N TYR A 35 -5.42 -1.60 -1.56
CA TYR A 35 -4.64 -2.77 -1.96
C TYR A 35 -5.48 -4.02 -2.23
N LEU A 36 -6.59 -4.20 -1.52
CA LEU A 36 -7.55 -5.27 -1.79
C LEU A 36 -8.34 -5.03 -3.08
N ARG A 37 -8.58 -3.77 -3.46
CA ARG A 37 -9.28 -3.40 -4.72
C ARG A 37 -8.37 -3.42 -5.94
N ALA A 38 -7.10 -3.04 -5.78
CA ALA A 38 -6.15 -3.00 -6.88
C ALA A 38 -5.65 -4.41 -7.19
N ASP A 39 -6.25 -5.07 -8.18
CA ASP A 39 -5.78 -6.36 -8.67
C ASP A 39 -4.38 -6.27 -9.27
N THR A 40 -3.41 -6.67 -8.46
CA THR A 40 -2.05 -7.06 -8.88
C THR A 40 -1.11 -5.91 -9.21
N VAL A 41 -1.54 -4.65 -9.10
CA VAL A 41 -0.68 -3.50 -9.39
C VAL A 41 0.16 -3.15 -8.16
N GLU A 42 1.48 -3.33 -8.26
CA GLU A 42 2.42 -2.72 -7.32
C GLU A 42 2.10 -1.22 -7.22
N PRO A 43 1.98 -0.63 -6.01
CA PRO A 43 1.67 0.78 -5.88
C PRO A 43 2.74 1.61 -6.60
N GLN A 44 2.41 2.11 -7.80
CA GLN A 44 3.22 3.11 -8.46
C GLN A 44 3.08 4.42 -7.68
N PHE A 45 4.09 4.72 -6.89
CA PHE A 45 4.25 6.02 -6.29
C PHE A 45 4.66 6.99 -7.39
N LYS A 46 3.69 7.74 -7.92
CA LYS A 46 4.00 8.87 -8.80
C LYS A 46 4.61 9.96 -7.93
N VAL A 47 5.92 10.15 -8.05
CA VAL A 47 6.59 11.34 -7.54
C VAL A 47 6.23 12.48 -8.50
N PRO A 48 5.57 13.56 -8.04
CA PRO A 48 5.35 14.70 -8.90
C PRO A 48 6.72 15.31 -9.25
N GLU A 49 6.94 15.61 -10.52
CA GLU A 49 8.10 16.34 -11.02
C GLU A 49 7.96 17.80 -10.57
N ARG A 50 8.34 18.07 -9.32
CA ARG A 50 8.23 19.40 -8.72
C ARG A 50 9.63 19.98 -8.67
N PRO A 51 9.89 21.13 -9.33
CA PRO A 51 11.21 21.72 -9.28
C PRO A 51 11.53 22.10 -7.83
N SER A 52 12.65 21.59 -7.32
CA SER A 52 13.16 21.94 -6.01
C SER A 52 13.93 23.26 -6.10
N LYS A 53 13.99 24.01 -4.99
CA LYS A 53 14.81 25.23 -4.91
C LYS A 53 16.32 24.97 -5.10
N LEU A 54 16.74 23.70 -5.06
CA LEU A 54 18.13 23.27 -5.23
C LEU A 54 18.45 22.88 -6.68
N ASP A 55 17.45 22.73 -7.54
CA ASP A 55 17.65 22.34 -8.96
C ASP A 55 18.55 23.32 -9.75
N PRO A 56 18.58 24.64 -9.45
CA PRO A 56 19.49 25.57 -10.13
C PRO A 56 20.96 25.51 -9.70
N TYR A 57 21.30 24.72 -8.67
CA TYR A 57 22.64 24.66 -8.07
C TYR A 57 23.33 23.30 -8.27
N ALA A 58 22.80 22.44 -9.14
CA ALA A 58 23.32 21.10 -9.44
C ALA A 58 24.11 21.06 -10.75
#